data_AF-A0A0D6LYF8-F1
#
_entry.id   AF-A0A0D6LYF8-F1
#
_cell.length_a   1.000
_cell.length_b   1.000
_cell.length_c   1.000
_cell.angle_alpha   90.00
_cell.angle_beta   90.00
_cell.angle_gamma   90.00
#
_symmetry.space_group_name_H-M   'P 1'
#
loop_
_entity.id
_entity.type
_entity.pdbx_description
1 polymer ?
#
loop_
_entity_poly.entity_id
_entity_poly.type
_entity_poly.pdbx_seq_one_letter_code
_entity_poly.pdbx_strand_id
1 'polypeptide(L)'
;MLADFDDACGKIGLQLNLTKAMFTRNGWVPDAPFLLNGANISECSSYVYLGREVNMMNDLAPELGRRKRAVWGDYKSIEVVVKKTKNIRLRAHLFNTTK
;
A
#
# COMPACT_ATOMS: atom_id res chain seq x y z
N MET A 1 3.27 -11.43 -2.32
CA MET A 1 1.86 -10.98 -2.18
C MET A 1 0.91 -11.79 -3.08
N LEU A 2 0.99 -11.70 -4.42
CA LEU A 2 0.09 -12.49 -5.28
C LEU A 2 0.31 -14.01 -5.19
N ALA A 3 1.58 -14.45 -5.11
CA ALA A 3 1.89 -15.86 -4.87
C ALA A 3 1.36 -16.36 -3.51
N ASP A 4 1.49 -15.54 -2.46
CA ASP A 4 0.97 -15.88 -1.13
C ASP A 4 -0.56 -15.95 -1.13
N PHE A 5 -1.22 -15.09 -1.90
CA PHE A 5 -2.67 -15.10 -2.08
C PHE A 5 -3.13 -16.35 -2.83
N ASP A 6 -2.45 -16.72 -3.92
CA ASP A 6 -2.73 -17.96 -4.66
C ASP A 6 -2.55 -19.21 -3.79
N ASP A 7 -1.46 -19.28 -3.02
CA ASP A 7 -1.22 -20.34 -2.04
C ASP A 7 -2.32 -20.40 -0.98
N ALA A 8 -2.74 -19.25 -0.45
CA ALA A 8 -3.85 -19.17 0.51
C ALA A 8 -5.18 -19.63 -0.10
N CYS A 9 -5.47 -19.28 -1.36
CA CYS A 9 -6.64 -19.77 -2.10
C CYS A 9 -6.59 -21.30 -2.22
N GLY A 10 -5.44 -21.86 -2.59
CA GLY A 10 -5.25 -23.31 -2.72
C GLY A 10 -5.56 -24.07 -1.43
N LYS A 11 -5.18 -23.52 -0.27
CA LYS A 11 -5.46 -24.12 1.05
C LYS A 11 -6.95 -24.22 1.39
N ILE A 12 -7.78 -23.35 0.83
CA ILE A 12 -9.24 -23.38 1.02
C ILE A 12 -10.00 -23.99 -0.17
N GLY A 13 -9.28 -24.61 -1.12
CA GLY A 13 -9.87 -25.25 -2.30
C GLY A 13 -10.31 -24.30 -3.39
N LEU A 14 -9.84 -23.04 -3.37
CA LEU A 14 -10.05 -22.08 -4.45
C LEU A 14 -8.85 -22.06 -5.39
N GLN A 15 -9.10 -21.79 -6.68
CA GLN A 15 -8.06 -21.67 -7.69
C GLN A 15 -8.21 -20.34 -8.43
N LEU A 16 -7.10 -19.61 -8.60
CA LEU A 16 -7.10 -18.40 -9.41
C LEU A 16 -7.21 -18.73 -10.89
N ASN A 17 -8.12 -18.02 -11.56
CA ASN A 17 -8.22 -18.05 -13.01
C ASN A 17 -7.26 -17.01 -13.60
N LEU A 18 -6.06 -17.44 -13.97
CA LEU A 18 -5.00 -16.56 -14.46
C LEU A 18 -5.33 -15.85 -15.79
N THR A 19 -6.23 -16.42 -16.61
CA THR A 19 -6.64 -15.77 -17.88
C THR A 19 -7.66 -14.67 -17.68
N LYS A 20 -8.43 -14.71 -16.59
CA LYS A 20 -9.35 -13.63 -16.18
C LYS A 20 -8.71 -12.64 -15.21
N ALA A 21 -7.61 -13.03 -14.56
CA ALA A 21 -6.88 -12.15 -13.67
C ALA A 21 -6.12 -11.09 -14.48
N MET A 22 -6.33 -9.84 -14.08
CA MET A 22 -5.59 -8.68 -14.55
C MET A 22 -4.93 -8.02 -13.35
N PHE A 23 -3.69 -7.57 -13.51
CA PHE A 23 -3.05 -6.69 -12.54
C PHE A 23 -2.96 -5.28 -13.10
N THR A 24 -3.01 -4.29 -12.22
CA THR A 24 -2.68 -2.90 -12.56
C THR A 24 -1.24 -2.64 -12.17
N ARG A 25 -0.44 -2.05 -13.05
CA ARG A 25 0.94 -1.69 -12.76
C ARG A 25 1.03 -0.30 -12.14
N ASN A 26 1.91 -0.13 -11.17
CA ASN A 26 2.26 1.18 -10.63
C ASN A 26 3.62 1.66 -11.18
N GLY A 27 3.96 2.93 -10.99
CA GLY A 27 5.21 3.51 -11.48
C GLY A 27 6.50 3.01 -10.80
N TRP A 28 6.42 2.09 -9.84
CA TRP A 28 7.59 1.52 -9.15
C TRP A 28 7.87 0.07 -9.52
N VAL A 29 6.91 -0.61 -10.16
CA VAL A 29 7.11 -1.96 -10.68
C VAL A 29 7.87 -1.83 -12.00
N PRO A 30 9.00 -2.55 -12.17
CA PRO A 30 9.75 -2.56 -13.43
C PRO A 30 8.89 -2.94 -14.63
N ASP A 31 9.27 -2.45 -15.81
CA ASP A 31 8.62 -2.82 -17.07
C ASP A 31 9.05 -4.22 -17.53
N ALA A 32 8.47 -5.23 -16.87
CA ALA A 32 8.71 -6.63 -17.13
C ALA A 32 7.40 -7.43 -17.02
N PRO A 33 7.24 -8.53 -17.78
CA PRO A 33 6.12 -9.44 -17.63
C PRO A 33 6.04 -9.97 -16.19
N PHE A 34 4.83 -9.99 -15.63
CA PHE A 34 4.58 -10.56 -14.32
C PHE A 34 4.11 -12.00 -14.44
N LEU A 35 4.90 -12.93 -13.91
CA LEU A 35 4.64 -14.37 -13.93
C LEU A 35 4.09 -14.82 -12.57
N LEU A 36 2.99 -15.57 -12.60
CA LEU A 36 2.46 -16.31 -11.47
C LEU A 36 2.34 -17.79 -11.86
N ASN A 37 2.98 -18.68 -11.11
CA ASN A 37 3.04 -20.11 -11.40
C ASN A 37 3.52 -20.45 -12.83
N GLY A 38 4.43 -19.62 -13.39
CA GLY A 38 4.94 -19.79 -14.75
C GLY A 38 4.01 -19.30 -15.87
N ALA A 39 2.83 -18.75 -15.56
CA ALA A 39 1.93 -18.13 -16.52
C ALA A 39 1.95 -16.59 -16.40
N ASN A 40 1.86 -15.89 -17.53
CA ASN A 40 1.79 -14.43 -17.56
C ASN A 40 0.41 -13.95 -17.12
N ILE A 41 0.38 -13.03 -16.16
CA ILE A 41 -0.85 -12.30 -15.82
C ILE A 41 -0.97 -11.10 -16.75
N SER A 42 -2.16 -10.90 -17.31
CA SER A 42 -2.45 -9.74 -18.15
C SER A 42 -2.43 -8.44 -17.36
N GLU A 43 -2.00 -7.35 -17.98
CA GLU A 43 -1.97 -6.02 -17.36
C GLU A 43 -3.15 -5.18 -17.83
N CYS A 44 -3.70 -4.38 -16.92
CA CYS A 44 -4.77 -3.43 -17.19
C CYS A 44 -4.40 -2.03 -16.70
N SER A 45 -4.54 -1.01 -17.55
CA SER A 45 -4.15 0.38 -17.25
C SER A 45 -5.11 1.06 -16.27
N SER A 46 -6.40 0.76 -16.36
CA SER A 46 -7.42 1.26 -15.43
C SER A 46 -8.60 0.30 -15.35
N TYR A 47 -9.27 0.26 -14.20
CA TYR A 47 -10.46 -0.56 -14.01
C TYR A 47 -11.56 0.26 -13.33
N VAL A 48 -12.83 -0.01 -13.69
CA VAL A 48 -13.97 0.65 -13.05
C VAL A 48 -14.44 -0.21 -11.88
N TYR A 49 -14.33 0.33 -10.68
CA TYR A 49 -14.84 -0.30 -9.46
C TYR A 49 -15.92 0.57 -8.83
N LEU A 50 -17.11 0.01 -8.67
CA LEU A 50 -18.28 0.70 -8.11
C LEU A 50 -18.58 2.05 -8.79
N GLY A 51 -18.44 2.11 -10.12
CA GLY A 51 -18.69 3.32 -10.90
C GLY A 51 -17.56 4.36 -10.86
N ARG A 52 -16.44 4.08 -10.20
CA ARG A 52 -15.26 4.94 -10.19
C ARG A 52 -14.12 4.27 -10.93
N GLU A 53 -13.53 4.98 -11.89
CA GLU A 53 -12.29 4.54 -12.54
C GLU A 53 -11.14 4.63 -11.52
N VAL A 54 -10.41 3.53 -11.39
CA VAL A 54 -9.19 3.40 -10.59
C VAL A 54 -8.03 3.18 -11.55
N ASN A 55 -7.07 4.09 -11.51
CA ASN A 55 -5.83 4.01 -12.28
C ASN A 55 -4.65 4.28 -11.32
N MET A 56 -3.63 3.42 -11.32
CA MET A 56 -2.44 3.59 -10.47
C MET A 56 -1.43 4.62 -11.00
N MET A 57 -1.56 5.09 -12.23
CA MET A 57 -0.65 6.08 -12.82
C MET A 57 -0.96 7.52 -12.39
N ASN A 58 -2.24 7.89 -12.21
CA ASN A 58 -2.62 9.31 -12.17
C ASN A 58 -2.47 9.97 -10.78
N ASP A 59 -2.63 9.23 -9.68
CA ASP A 59 -2.78 9.85 -8.35
C ASP A 59 -1.85 9.31 -7.26
N LEU A 60 -1.00 8.32 -7.54
CA LEU A 60 -0.24 7.65 -6.47
C LEU A 60 0.73 8.59 -5.75
N ALA A 61 1.56 9.32 -6.49
CA ALA A 61 2.53 10.26 -5.91
C ALA A 61 1.85 11.46 -5.21
N PRO A 62 0.84 12.13 -5.81
CA PRO A 62 0.06 13.16 -5.13
C PRO A 62 -0.63 12.65 -3.85
N GLU A 63 -1.21 11.44 -3.87
CA GLU A 63 -1.91 10.84 -2.74
C GLU A 63 -0.94 10.48 -1.59
N LEU A 64 0.22 9.89 -1.91
CA LEU A 64 1.28 9.68 -0.94
C LEU A 64 1.77 10.99 -0.33
N GLY A 65 1.90 12.04 -1.14
CA GLY A 65 2.22 13.38 -0.69
C GLY A 65 1.18 13.93 0.29
N ARG A 66 -0.11 13.74 0.00
CA ARG A 66 -1.21 14.14 0.90
C ARG A 66 -1.17 13.38 2.22
N ARG A 67 -1.02 12.04 2.19
CA ARG A 67 -0.94 11.21 3.40
C ARG A 67 0.28 11.55 4.25
N LYS A 68 1.45 11.74 3.65
CA LYS A 68 2.66 12.19 4.35
C LYS A 68 2.44 13.56 5.00
N ARG A 69 1.82 14.52 4.30
CA ARG A 69 1.51 15.84 4.87
C ARG A 69 0.50 15.77 6.01
N ALA A 70 -0.54 14.95 5.89
CA ALA A 70 -1.55 14.76 6.93
C ALA A 70 -0.91 14.20 8.21
N VAL A 71 -0.15 13.10 8.08
CA VAL A 71 0.59 12.49 9.20
C VAL A 71 1.57 13.49 9.82
N TRP A 72 2.28 14.27 9.01
CA TRP A 72 3.22 15.27 9.51
C TRP A 72 2.53 16.45 10.23
N GLY A 73 1.37 16.88 9.74
CA GLY A 73 0.54 17.90 10.39
C GLY A 73 0.09 17.45 11.77
N ASP A 74 -0.45 16.24 11.86
CA ASP A 74 -0.89 15.64 13.12
C ASP A 74 0.28 15.47 14.09
N TYR A 75 1.41 14.92 13.61
CA TYR A 75 2.62 14.80 14.41
C TYR A 75 3.08 16.15 14.98
N LYS A 76 3.07 17.22 14.17
CA LYS A 76 3.53 18.54 14.60
C LYS A 76 2.63 19.14 15.69
N SER A 77 1.33 18.86 15.65
CA SER A 77 0.40 19.26 16.71
C SER A 77 0.74 18.60 18.05
N ILE A 78 1.15 17.32 18.02
CA ILE A 78 1.55 16.54 19.19
C ILE A 78 2.95 16.93 19.65
N GLU A 79 3.88 17.19 18.73
CA GLU A 79 5.27 17.52 19.01
C GLU A 79 5.40 18.74 19.94
N VAL A 80 4.56 19.77 19.75
CA VAL A 80 4.56 20.98 20.57
C VAL A 80 4.18 20.67 22.03
N VAL A 81 3.18 19.82 22.25
CA VAL A 81 2.76 19.38 23.59
C VAL A 81 3.84 18.52 24.24
N VAL A 82 4.44 17.62 23.46
CA VAL A 82 5.47 16.71 23.96
C VAL A 82 6.77 17.45 24.29
N LYS A 83 7.17 18.47 23.53
CA LYS A 83 8.35 19.29 23.85
C LYS A 83 8.20 20.05 25.18
N LYS A 84 6.98 20.45 25.55
CA LYS A 84 6.69 21.07 26.85
C LYS A 84 6.65 20.05 27.99
N THR A 85 6.49 18.77 27.67
CA THR A 85 6.40 17.69 28.66
C THR A 85 7.79 17.31 29.15
N LYS A 86 8.12 17.65 30.41
CA LYS A 86 9.43 17.35 31.03
C LYS A 86 9.67 15.85 31.29
N ASN A 87 8.63 15.02 31.25
CA ASN A 87 8.75 13.59 31.53
C ASN A 87 9.26 12.81 30.31
N ILE A 88 10.55 12.47 30.35
CA ILE A 88 11.26 11.79 29.27
C ILE A 88 10.73 10.36 29.03
N ARG A 89 10.22 9.68 30.06
CA ARG A 89 9.74 8.30 29.96
C ARG A 89 8.39 8.23 29.25
N LEU A 90 7.46 9.13 29.59
CA LEU A 90 6.18 9.25 28.90
C LEU A 90 6.37 9.61 27.42
N ARG A 91 7.32 10.49 27.12
CA ARG A 91 7.69 10.85 25.75
C ARG A 91 8.23 9.66 24.94
N ALA A 92 9.08 8.83 25.52
CA ALA A 92 9.60 7.64 24.84
C ALA A 92 8.49 6.61 24.55
N HIS A 93 7.58 6.39 25.51
CA HIS A 93 6.44 5.49 25.35
C HIS A 93 5.46 5.95 24.27
N LEU A 94 5.14 7.26 24.23
CA LEU A 94 4.16 7.80 23.26
C LEU A 94 4.60 7.62 21.81
N PHE A 95 5.91 7.66 21.55
CA PHE A 95 6.46 7.56 20.21
C PHE A 95 7.09 6.19 19.89
N ASN A 96 6.98 5.21 20.80
CA ASN A 96 7.67 3.91 20.68
C ASN A 96 9.14 4.06 20.24
N THR A 97 9.81 5.11 20.72
CA THR A 97 11.22 5.33 20.44
C THR A 97 12.00 4.60 21.51
N THR A 98 12.66 3.50 21.14
CA THR A 98 13.69 2.89 21.98
C THR A 98 14.79 3.93 22.19
N LYS A 99 15.03 4.29 23.44
CA LYS A 99 16.17 5.13 23.82
C LYS A 99 17.48 4.47 23.41
#